data_AF-A0A966J771-F1
#
_entry.id   AF-A0A966J771-F1
#
_cell.length_a   1.000
_cell.length_b   1.000
_cell.length_c   1.000
_cell.angle_alpha   90.00
_cell.angle_beta   90.00
_cell.angle_gamma   90.00
#
_symmetry.space_group_name_H-M   'P 1'
#
loop_
_entity.id
_entity.type
_entity.pdbx_description
1 polymer ?
#
loop_
_entity_poly.entity_id
_entity_poly.type
_entity_poly.pdbx_seq_one_letter_code
_entity_poly.pdbx_strand_id
1 'polypeptide(L)'
;VSAQSYSVRVDRAAEVVLAPYLDFNVVNSDANWDETFWAQEGHAAGKWVKARTKKLDFFVAAAMECTLEGVPSQAEGREGYAAQKFTVKAEAGKTYTLHKYVGVVSSMNAPAAEVESKAQARATEAMGIGYEALLAEQRQAWRAKWDLADIVIDGDDSAQQGIRFNIFHLLQTFTGVDPRLNIGPKGFTGEKYGGSTYWDTEAYCLPFYLASTDPEVGRNLLVYRYKQLDKAIENAAKLGFTDGAALYPMVTMNGEECHNEWEITFEEIHRNGAISYGIYTYLRHTRDYGYLAEGGLEVLVAIARFWAQRVNWSDDKEQFVILGVTGPNEYENNVNNNYYTNFMAAWCLEYAAECAEYLAQNQPEAYAALAAKMDLDQDELEQWEAIRSNMYYPYSEKHEVFLQQDGFLDKELVPVAQL
;
A
#
# COMPACT_ATOMS: atom_id res chain seq x y z
N VAL A 1 -1.97 0.79 19.67
CA VAL A 1 -2.19 0.01 20.91
C VAL A 1 -3.21 -1.09 20.62
N SER A 2 -3.12 -2.25 21.27
CA SER A 2 -4.16 -3.28 21.31
C SER A 2 -4.67 -3.44 22.74
N ALA A 3 -5.98 -3.59 22.92
CA ALA A 3 -6.60 -3.92 24.21
C ALA A 3 -7.43 -5.18 24.06
N GLN A 4 -7.27 -6.12 24.99
CA GLN A 4 -7.87 -7.45 24.93
C GLN A 4 -8.55 -7.74 26.26
N SER A 5 -9.76 -8.31 26.21
CA SER A 5 -10.49 -8.83 27.37
C SER A 5 -10.71 -10.32 27.17
N TYR A 6 -10.24 -11.13 28.13
CA TYR A 6 -10.41 -12.57 28.11
C TYR A 6 -11.08 -13.02 29.41
N SER A 7 -12.23 -13.67 29.31
CA SER A 7 -13.01 -14.12 30.47
C SER A 7 -13.05 -15.64 30.53
N VAL A 8 -12.83 -16.18 31.73
CA VAL A 8 -12.95 -17.61 32.03
C VAL A 8 -13.98 -17.83 33.13
N ARG A 9 -14.82 -18.85 32.96
CA ARG A 9 -15.77 -19.32 33.96
C ARG A 9 -15.68 -20.84 34.03
N VAL A 10 -15.57 -21.37 35.24
CA VAL A 10 -15.49 -22.82 35.49
C VAL A 10 -16.82 -23.34 36.04
N ASP A 11 -17.16 -24.58 35.73
CA ASP A 11 -18.36 -25.29 36.21
C ASP A 11 -18.13 -25.99 37.57
N ARG A 12 -16.87 -26.20 37.94
CA ARG A 12 -16.41 -26.75 39.22
C ARG A 12 -15.18 -26.00 39.72
N ALA A 13 -14.89 -26.11 41.01
CA ALA A 13 -13.68 -25.52 41.58
C ALA A 13 -12.43 -26.10 40.90
N ALA A 14 -11.55 -25.23 40.42
CA ALA A 14 -10.33 -25.60 39.72
C ALA A 14 -9.24 -24.54 39.92
N GLU A 15 -7.98 -24.93 39.81
CA GLU A 15 -6.89 -23.98 39.65
C GLU A 15 -6.79 -23.61 38.16
N VAL A 16 -6.88 -22.33 37.85
CA VAL A 16 -6.79 -21.79 36.49
C VAL A 16 -5.57 -20.87 36.42
N VAL A 17 -4.70 -21.12 35.43
CA VAL A 17 -3.55 -20.27 35.14
C VAL A 17 -3.80 -19.51 33.85
N LEU A 18 -3.82 -18.18 33.93
CA LEU A 18 -3.89 -17.29 32.78
C LEU A 18 -2.49 -16.72 32.53
N ALA A 19 -1.95 -16.92 31.32
CA ALA A 19 -0.57 -16.56 30.99
C ALA A 19 -0.50 -15.73 29.70
N PRO A 20 -1.00 -14.47 29.68
CA PRO A 20 -0.77 -13.57 28.54
C PRO A 20 0.72 -13.37 28.28
N TYR A 21 1.10 -13.33 27.00
CA TYR A 21 2.49 -13.22 26.58
C TYR A 21 2.71 -12.32 25.37
N LEU A 22 3.96 -11.92 25.17
CA LEU A 22 4.53 -11.38 23.94
C LEU A 22 5.53 -12.41 23.43
N ASP A 23 5.49 -12.70 22.13
CA ASP A 23 6.36 -13.69 21.49
C ASP A 23 6.84 -13.15 20.14
N PHE A 24 8.15 -12.93 20.04
CA PHE A 24 8.84 -12.52 18.82
C PHE A 24 9.53 -13.72 18.14
N ASN A 25 9.25 -14.95 18.58
CA ASN A 25 9.63 -16.16 17.86
C ASN A 25 8.61 -16.50 16.75
N VAL A 26 8.38 -15.53 15.87
CA VAL A 26 7.46 -15.67 14.73
C VAL A 26 8.26 -16.14 13.51
N VAL A 27 7.71 -17.12 12.80
CA VAL A 27 8.24 -17.64 11.53
C VAL A 27 7.32 -17.24 10.39
N ASN A 28 7.90 -17.05 9.20
CA ASN A 28 7.17 -16.74 7.96
C ASN A 28 7.15 -18.00 7.07
N SER A 29 6.04 -18.27 6.38
CA SER A 29 5.89 -19.43 5.50
C SER A 29 6.82 -19.40 4.29
N ASP A 30 7.15 -18.21 3.80
CA ASP A 30 8.11 -17.94 2.73
C ASP A 30 9.54 -17.67 3.27
N ALA A 31 9.71 -17.78 4.59
CA ALA A 31 10.96 -18.03 5.29
C ALA A 31 11.84 -19.07 4.56
N ASN A 32 12.91 -18.69 3.85
CA ASN A 32 13.93 -19.67 3.45
C ASN A 32 14.41 -20.46 4.69
N TRP A 33 13.94 -21.70 4.84
CA TRP A 33 14.47 -22.78 5.69
C TRP A 33 14.88 -22.40 7.13
N ASP A 34 14.00 -22.63 8.11
CA ASP A 34 14.27 -22.54 9.57
C ASP A 34 14.78 -21.19 10.12
N GLU A 35 14.87 -20.13 9.32
CA GLU A 35 15.35 -18.83 9.79
C GLU A 35 14.28 -18.03 10.54
N THR A 36 14.63 -17.58 11.75
CA THR A 36 13.84 -16.58 12.49
C THR A 36 13.88 -15.23 11.77
N PHE A 37 12.73 -14.56 11.64
CA PHE A 37 12.67 -13.23 11.00
C PHE A 37 13.41 -12.15 11.80
N TRP A 38 13.38 -12.29 13.13
CA TRP A 38 13.87 -11.30 14.09
C TRP A 38 15.26 -11.65 14.63
N ALA A 39 16.13 -10.66 14.72
CA ALA A 39 17.26 -10.65 15.66
C ALA A 39 16.77 -10.04 16.97
N GLN A 40 16.88 -10.78 18.09
CA GLN A 40 16.40 -10.33 19.39
C GLN A 40 17.39 -9.33 19.99
N GLU A 41 16.89 -8.20 20.47
CA GLU A 41 17.69 -7.07 20.96
C GLU A 41 17.52 -6.84 22.47
N GLY A 42 16.47 -7.40 23.06
CA GLY A 42 16.29 -7.33 24.50
C GLY A 42 14.89 -7.75 24.95
N HIS A 43 14.75 -7.98 26.24
CA HIS A 43 13.46 -8.20 26.88
C HIS A 43 13.52 -7.81 28.37
N ALA A 44 12.34 -7.58 28.96
CA ALA A 44 12.15 -7.60 30.39
C ALA A 44 10.99 -8.53 30.74
N ALA A 45 11.23 -9.46 31.66
CA ALA A 45 10.25 -10.47 32.08
C ALA A 45 8.90 -9.82 32.44
N GLY A 46 7.83 -10.37 31.88
CA GLY A 46 6.45 -9.89 32.05
C GLY A 46 6.14 -8.49 31.53
N LYS A 47 7.07 -7.79 30.87
CA LYS A 47 6.88 -6.40 30.45
C LYS A 47 7.00 -6.19 28.95
N TRP A 48 8.15 -6.45 28.36
CA TRP A 48 8.40 -6.08 26.97
C TRP A 48 9.43 -6.97 26.27
N VAL A 49 9.38 -6.98 24.95
CA VAL A 49 10.34 -7.60 24.03
C VAL A 49 10.74 -6.58 22.96
N LYS A 50 11.99 -6.65 22.50
CA LYS A 50 12.56 -5.80 21.46
C LYS A 50 13.34 -6.66 20.47
N ALA A 51 13.12 -6.42 19.18
CA ALA A 51 13.86 -7.06 18.11
C ALA A 51 14.17 -6.08 16.99
N ARG A 52 15.03 -6.51 16.06
CA ARG A 52 15.23 -5.86 14.78
C ARG A 52 15.19 -6.84 13.63
N THR A 53 14.83 -6.36 12.44
CA THR A 53 15.01 -7.14 11.22
C THR A 53 16.49 -7.39 10.97
N LYS A 54 16.85 -8.58 10.49
CA LYS A 54 18.25 -8.97 10.26
C LYS A 54 18.99 -8.12 9.20
N LYS A 55 18.27 -7.55 8.22
CA LYS A 55 18.86 -6.88 7.04
C LYS A 55 18.70 -5.35 7.02
N LEU A 56 17.61 -4.82 7.57
CA LEU A 56 17.23 -3.41 7.38
C LEU A 56 17.40 -2.56 8.65
N ASP A 57 17.90 -3.15 9.74
CA ASP A 57 17.97 -2.50 11.06
C ASP A 57 16.67 -1.77 11.44
N PHE A 58 15.52 -2.34 11.06
CA PHE A 58 14.21 -1.90 11.48
C PHE A 58 13.92 -2.50 12.85
N PHE A 59 13.83 -1.65 13.88
CA PHE A 59 13.61 -2.06 15.25
C PHE A 59 12.13 -1.99 15.60
N VAL A 60 11.66 -2.97 16.37
CA VAL A 60 10.31 -3.00 16.94
C VAL A 60 10.40 -3.41 18.40
N ALA A 61 9.64 -2.73 19.25
CA ALA A 61 9.37 -3.18 20.59
C ALA A 61 7.87 -3.35 20.80
N ALA A 62 7.51 -4.41 21.52
CA ALA A 62 6.18 -4.61 22.07
C ALA A 62 6.27 -4.62 23.59
N ALA A 63 5.37 -3.92 24.27
CA ALA A 63 5.24 -3.93 25.72
C ALA A 63 3.80 -4.24 26.10
N MET A 64 3.60 -4.88 27.25
CA MET A 64 2.27 -5.22 27.74
C MET A 64 2.09 -4.87 29.22
N GLU A 65 0.86 -4.48 29.54
CA GLU A 65 0.34 -4.37 30.90
C GLU A 65 -0.86 -5.30 31.02
N CYS A 66 -0.93 -6.08 32.10
CA CYS A 66 -2.00 -7.04 32.32
C CYS A 66 -2.61 -6.84 33.70
N THR A 67 -3.93 -6.92 33.79
CA THR A 67 -4.65 -6.84 35.07
C THR A 67 -5.67 -7.95 35.19
N LEU A 68 -5.72 -8.53 36.38
CA LEU A 68 -6.76 -9.44 36.83
C LEU A 68 -7.12 -9.05 38.25
N GLU A 69 -8.39 -8.72 38.48
CA GLU A 69 -8.84 -8.11 39.74
C GLU A 69 -8.49 -8.98 40.95
N GLY A 70 -7.75 -8.41 41.90
CA GLY A 70 -7.37 -9.06 43.15
C GLY A 70 -6.36 -10.20 43.02
N VAL A 71 -5.78 -10.43 41.84
CA VAL A 71 -4.83 -11.52 41.59
C VAL A 71 -3.48 -10.94 41.15
N PRO A 72 -2.40 -11.13 41.94
CA PRO A 72 -1.07 -10.68 41.53
C PRO A 72 -0.55 -11.55 40.38
N SER A 73 0.25 -10.94 39.50
CA SER A 73 0.98 -11.67 38.47
C SER A 73 2.39 -12.08 38.90
N GLN A 74 2.88 -13.16 38.31
CA GLN A 74 4.29 -13.54 38.33
C GLN A 74 4.89 -13.29 36.95
N ALA A 75 6.01 -12.57 36.91
CA ALA A 75 6.68 -12.24 35.66
C ALA A 75 7.55 -13.41 35.18
N GLU A 76 7.44 -13.74 33.90
CA GLU A 76 8.32 -14.68 33.20
C GLU A 76 8.89 -14.05 31.94
N GLY A 77 10.10 -14.45 31.57
CA GLY A 77 10.77 -13.93 30.40
C GLY A 77 11.94 -14.79 29.97
N ARG A 78 12.18 -14.77 28.66
CA ARG A 78 13.39 -15.27 28.01
C ARG A 78 13.60 -14.44 26.75
N GLU A 79 14.69 -14.67 26.05
CA GLU A 79 14.96 -13.98 24.79
C GLU A 79 13.77 -14.10 23.81
N GLY A 80 13.32 -12.96 23.28
CA GLY A 80 12.14 -12.87 22.41
C GLY A 80 10.78 -13.14 23.06
N TYR A 81 10.70 -13.36 24.37
CA TYR A 81 9.47 -13.75 25.04
C TYR A 81 9.29 -13.08 26.41
N ALA A 82 8.09 -12.54 26.68
CA ALA A 82 7.72 -12.01 27.98
C ALA A 82 6.29 -12.41 28.33
N ALA A 83 6.04 -12.91 29.53
CA ALA A 83 4.73 -13.36 29.99
C ALA A 83 4.42 -12.92 31.43
N GLN A 84 3.14 -12.75 31.74
CA GLN A 84 2.66 -12.59 33.11
C GLN A 84 1.74 -13.76 33.44
N LYS A 85 1.99 -14.46 34.56
CA LYS A 85 1.17 -15.58 35.02
C LYS A 85 0.28 -15.16 36.17
N PHE A 86 -1.01 -15.41 36.04
CA PHE A 86 -2.02 -15.22 37.07
C PHE A 86 -2.59 -16.57 37.46
N THR A 87 -2.43 -16.96 38.73
CA THR A 87 -2.99 -18.21 39.25
C THR A 87 -4.22 -17.92 40.09
N VAL A 88 -5.36 -18.49 39.67
CA VAL A 88 -6.66 -18.29 40.30
C VAL A 88 -7.16 -19.62 40.85
N LYS A 89 -7.55 -19.64 42.12
CA LYS A 89 -8.43 -20.69 42.65
C LYS A 89 -9.85 -20.36 42.23
N ALA A 90 -10.24 -20.83 41.04
CA ALA A 90 -11.50 -20.49 40.41
C ALA A 90 -12.66 -21.22 41.09
N GLU A 91 -13.71 -20.49 41.43
CA GLU A 91 -14.94 -21.03 42.00
C GLU A 91 -15.97 -21.37 40.91
N ALA A 92 -16.74 -22.43 41.13
CA ALA A 92 -17.82 -22.83 40.24
C ALA A 92 -18.79 -21.67 40.00
N GLY A 93 -19.05 -21.34 38.74
CA GLY A 93 -20.00 -20.31 38.35
C GLY A 93 -19.48 -18.87 38.39
N LYS A 94 -18.28 -18.61 38.93
CA LYS A 94 -17.66 -17.27 38.98
C LYS A 94 -16.86 -17.00 37.71
N THR A 95 -16.99 -15.79 37.17
CA THR A 95 -16.22 -15.32 36.00
C THR A 95 -15.00 -14.53 36.47
N TYR A 96 -13.87 -14.80 35.84
CA TYR A 96 -12.61 -14.08 36.05
C TYR A 96 -12.19 -13.48 34.71
N THR A 97 -11.94 -12.17 34.68
CA THR A 97 -11.66 -11.42 33.45
C THR A 97 -10.28 -10.80 33.50
N LEU A 98 -9.43 -11.21 32.57
CA LEU A 98 -8.09 -10.64 32.37
C LEU A 98 -8.16 -9.58 31.28
N HIS A 99 -7.63 -8.40 31.59
CA HIS A 99 -7.38 -7.35 30.61
C HIS A 99 -5.90 -7.30 30.26
N LYS A 100 -5.59 -7.25 28.96
CA LYS A 100 -4.23 -7.10 28.44
C LYS A 100 -4.19 -5.89 27.51
N TYR A 101 -3.24 -4.99 27.76
CA TYR A 101 -2.98 -3.80 26.97
C TYR A 101 -1.59 -3.92 26.36
N VAL A 102 -1.46 -3.69 25.05
CA VAL A 102 -0.21 -3.84 24.31
C VAL A 102 0.12 -2.56 23.56
N GLY A 103 1.29 -2.01 23.84
CA GLY A 103 1.93 -0.96 23.05
C GLY A 103 2.92 -1.57 22.08
N VAL A 104 2.88 -1.16 20.80
CA VAL A 104 3.85 -1.56 19.78
C VAL A 104 4.40 -0.30 19.15
N VAL A 105 5.73 -0.17 19.10
CA VAL A 105 6.43 0.99 18.52
C VAL A 105 7.60 0.49 17.70
N SER A 106 7.78 1.09 16.51
CA SER A 106 8.89 0.76 15.62
C SER A 106 9.84 1.95 15.42
N SER A 107 10.99 1.67 14.81
CA SER A 107 11.98 2.70 14.45
C SER A 107 11.48 3.67 13.36
N MET A 108 10.33 3.41 12.74
CA MET A 108 9.65 4.40 11.89
C MET A 108 8.98 5.52 12.70
N ASN A 109 8.66 5.30 13.97
CA ASN A 109 7.92 6.28 14.79
C ASN A 109 8.73 6.81 15.97
N ALA A 110 9.94 6.28 16.20
CA ALA A 110 10.83 6.70 17.27
C ALA A 110 12.29 6.31 16.96
N PRO A 111 13.28 7.00 17.55
CA PRO A 111 14.67 6.51 17.53
C PRO A 111 14.76 5.07 18.07
N ALA A 112 15.63 4.25 17.47
CA ALA A 112 15.79 2.84 17.85
C ALA A 112 16.13 2.63 19.34
N ALA A 113 16.78 3.60 19.98
CA ALA A 113 17.08 3.56 21.41
C ALA A 113 15.87 3.86 22.33
N GLU A 114 14.75 4.32 21.77
CA GLU A 114 13.56 4.74 22.52
C GLU A 114 12.33 3.87 22.26
N VAL A 115 12.40 2.93 21.31
CA VAL A 115 11.22 2.13 20.93
C VAL A 115 10.64 1.35 22.11
N GLU A 116 11.47 0.80 23.01
CA GLU A 116 10.96 0.04 24.15
C GLU A 116 10.33 0.91 25.24
N SER A 117 10.89 2.10 25.52
CA SER A 117 10.34 3.00 26.53
C SER A 117 9.02 3.61 26.06
N LYS A 118 8.91 3.93 24.77
CA LYS A 118 7.65 4.39 24.16
C LYS A 118 6.61 3.30 24.07
N ALA A 119 6.99 2.05 23.74
CA ALA A 119 6.06 0.93 23.76
C ALA A 119 5.47 0.71 25.17
N GLN A 120 6.30 0.78 26.21
CA GLN A 120 5.85 0.70 27.60
C GLN A 120 4.90 1.86 27.95
N ALA A 121 5.27 3.10 27.63
CA ALA A 121 4.42 4.26 27.88
C ALA A 121 3.03 4.11 27.23
N ARG A 122 2.97 3.60 25.99
CA ARG A 122 1.70 3.32 25.29
C ARG A 122 0.88 2.23 25.98
N ALA A 123 1.50 1.17 26.50
CA ALA A 123 0.80 0.13 27.24
C ALA A 123 0.25 0.65 28.58
N THR A 124 1.04 1.44 29.32
CA THR A 124 0.62 2.06 30.58
C THR A 124 -0.51 3.07 30.36
N GLU A 125 -0.40 3.94 29.35
CA GLU A 125 -1.44 4.89 28.96
C GLU A 125 -2.77 4.17 28.66
N ALA A 126 -2.72 3.11 27.85
CA ALA A 126 -3.89 2.31 27.50
C ALA A 126 -4.54 1.63 28.72
N MET A 127 -3.72 1.08 29.64
CA MET A 127 -4.23 0.51 30.88
C MET A 127 -4.90 1.58 31.76
N GLY A 128 -4.34 2.79 31.81
CA GLY A 128 -4.90 3.91 32.56
C GLY A 128 -6.26 4.39 32.03
N ILE A 129 -6.48 4.30 30.71
CA ILE A 129 -7.78 4.57 30.06
C ILE A 129 -8.76 3.41 30.36
N GLY A 130 -8.30 2.17 30.25
CA GLY A 130 -9.07 0.97 30.54
C GLY A 130 -9.84 0.41 29.32
N TYR A 131 -10.15 -0.89 29.36
CA TYR A 131 -10.70 -1.65 28.24
C TYR A 131 -12.04 -1.09 27.73
N GLU A 132 -13.00 -0.83 28.62
CA GLU A 132 -14.34 -0.36 28.22
C GLU A 132 -14.29 1.01 27.53
N ALA A 133 -13.45 1.92 28.01
CA ALA A 133 -13.28 3.23 27.40
C ALA A 133 -12.60 3.12 26.01
N LEU A 134 -11.56 2.29 25.88
CA LEU A 134 -10.92 2.02 24.59
C LEU A 134 -11.87 1.32 23.60
N LEU A 135 -12.73 0.41 24.07
CA LEU A 135 -13.76 -0.22 23.25
C LEU A 135 -14.82 0.79 22.78
N ALA A 136 -15.22 1.72 23.65
CA ALA A 136 -16.14 2.79 23.28
C ALA A 136 -15.53 3.73 22.23
N GLU A 137 -14.26 4.11 22.40
CA GLU A 137 -13.51 4.91 21.42
C GLU A 137 -13.40 4.19 20.07
N GLN A 138 -13.05 2.89 20.07
CA GLN A 138 -12.99 2.08 18.86
C GLN A 138 -14.35 2.01 18.16
N ARG A 139 -15.44 1.81 18.90
CA ARG A 139 -16.80 1.78 18.34
C ARG A 139 -17.19 3.12 17.72
N GLN A 140 -16.84 4.23 18.37
CA GLN A 140 -17.11 5.57 17.84
C GLN A 140 -16.32 5.82 16.55
N ALA A 141 -15.03 5.46 16.52
CA ALA A 141 -14.19 5.58 15.33
C ALA A 141 -14.74 4.74 14.16
N TRP A 142 -15.21 3.52 14.41
CA TRP A 142 -15.85 2.69 13.38
C TRP A 142 -17.21 3.20 12.96
N ARG A 143 -17.98 3.79 13.87
CA ARG A 143 -19.26 4.41 13.52
C ARG A 143 -19.08 5.54 12.52
N ALA A 144 -18.13 6.44 12.76
CA ALA A 144 -17.82 7.54 11.85
C ALA A 144 -17.41 7.05 10.45
N LYS A 145 -16.63 5.97 10.39
CA LYS A 145 -16.27 5.30 9.12
C LYS A 145 -17.50 4.76 8.39
N TRP A 146 -18.39 4.06 9.09
CA TRP A 146 -19.61 3.50 8.49
C TRP A 146 -20.61 4.58 8.06
N ASP A 147 -20.69 5.69 8.78
CA ASP A 147 -21.57 6.81 8.40
C ASP A 147 -21.20 7.41 7.03
N LEU A 148 -19.95 7.26 6.59
CA LEU A 148 -19.48 7.70 5.26
C LEU A 148 -19.43 6.59 4.21
N ALA A 149 -19.06 5.36 4.61
CA ALA A 149 -18.71 4.30 3.67
C ALA A 149 -19.78 3.21 3.49
N ASP A 150 -20.83 3.15 4.32
CA ASP A 150 -21.80 2.04 4.26
C ASP A 150 -22.60 2.03 2.95
N ILE A 151 -22.82 0.84 2.42
CA ILE A 151 -23.68 0.58 1.25
C ILE A 151 -24.79 -0.36 1.71
N VAL A 152 -26.03 0.11 1.58
CA VAL A 152 -27.22 -0.68 1.94
C VAL A 152 -27.78 -1.38 0.71
N ILE A 153 -27.90 -2.70 0.76
CA ILE A 153 -28.50 -3.53 -0.28
C ILE A 153 -29.77 -4.16 0.31
N ASP A 154 -30.93 -3.83 -0.25
CA ASP A 154 -32.20 -4.38 0.17
C ASP A 154 -32.54 -5.66 -0.62
N GLY A 155 -33.11 -6.65 0.06
CA GLY A 155 -33.54 -7.92 -0.55
C GLY A 155 -32.45 -8.98 -0.79
N ASP A 156 -31.18 -8.73 -0.43
CA ASP A 156 -30.09 -9.71 -0.52
C ASP A 156 -29.11 -9.60 0.67
N ASP A 157 -29.36 -10.38 1.71
CA ASP A 157 -28.54 -10.42 2.93
C ASP A 157 -27.10 -10.88 2.66
N SER A 158 -26.90 -11.76 1.68
CA SER A 158 -25.58 -12.28 1.33
C SER A 158 -24.75 -11.19 0.64
N ALA A 159 -25.34 -10.47 -0.30
CA ALA A 159 -24.70 -9.32 -0.93
C ALA A 159 -24.43 -8.21 0.09
N GLN A 160 -25.38 -7.93 1.00
CA GLN A 160 -25.21 -6.94 2.07
C GLN A 160 -24.04 -7.28 3.01
N GLN A 161 -23.92 -8.55 3.42
CA GLN A 161 -22.77 -9.00 4.20
C GLN A 161 -21.48 -8.89 3.39
N GLY A 162 -21.49 -9.32 2.13
CA GLY A 162 -20.34 -9.29 1.24
C GLY A 162 -19.78 -7.89 1.02
N ILE A 163 -20.62 -6.90 0.72
CA ILE A 163 -20.15 -5.54 0.50
C ILE A 163 -19.58 -4.91 1.78
N ARG A 164 -20.23 -5.11 2.93
CA ARG A 164 -19.73 -4.65 4.23
C ARG A 164 -18.42 -5.34 4.62
N PHE A 165 -18.25 -6.62 4.29
CA PHE A 165 -16.99 -7.33 4.51
C PHE A 165 -15.84 -6.71 3.70
N ASN A 166 -16.06 -6.38 2.42
CA ASN A 166 -15.05 -5.72 1.59
C ASN A 166 -14.69 -4.33 2.12
N ILE A 167 -15.69 -3.49 2.42
CA ILE A 167 -15.50 -2.15 2.99
C ILE A 167 -14.73 -2.21 4.30
N PHE A 168 -15.10 -3.14 5.19
CA PHE A 168 -14.42 -3.35 6.46
C PHE A 168 -12.93 -3.64 6.27
N HIS A 169 -12.57 -4.52 5.32
CA HIS A 169 -11.16 -4.84 5.06
C HIS A 169 -10.36 -3.69 4.45
N LEU A 170 -10.95 -2.90 3.56
CA LEU A 170 -10.31 -1.68 3.03
C LEU A 170 -10.02 -0.69 4.17
N LEU A 171 -11.02 -0.41 5.01
CA LEU A 171 -10.90 0.55 6.12
C LEU A 171 -10.09 0.05 7.33
N GLN A 172 -9.81 -1.26 7.40
CA GLN A 172 -8.81 -1.85 8.29
C GLN A 172 -7.40 -1.70 7.74
N THR A 173 -7.23 -1.81 6.43
CA THR A 173 -5.91 -1.80 5.78
C THR A 173 -5.30 -0.41 5.75
N PHE A 174 -6.11 0.61 5.41
CA PHE A 174 -5.61 1.97 5.30
C PHE A 174 -6.63 3.00 5.78
N THR A 175 -6.14 4.01 6.51
CA THR A 175 -6.96 5.08 7.06
C THR A 175 -6.43 6.47 6.72
N GLY A 176 -5.37 6.57 5.89
CA GLY A 176 -4.81 7.86 5.45
C GLY A 176 -4.08 8.67 6.51
N VAL A 177 -3.78 8.10 7.68
CA VAL A 177 -3.16 8.85 8.80
C VAL A 177 -1.64 8.99 8.68
N ASP A 178 -0.99 8.20 7.81
CA ASP A 178 0.45 8.22 7.61
C ASP A 178 0.79 8.22 6.11
N PRO A 179 1.26 9.34 5.53
CA PRO A 179 1.61 9.47 4.11
C PRO A 179 2.90 8.74 3.73
N ARG A 180 3.46 7.92 4.62
CA ARG A 180 4.59 7.02 4.34
C ARG A 180 4.11 5.59 4.09
N LEU A 181 2.82 5.32 4.23
CA LEU A 181 2.22 4.00 4.03
C LEU A 181 1.34 4.00 2.79
N ASN A 182 1.16 2.81 2.22
CA ASN A 182 0.28 2.56 1.10
C ASN A 182 -0.40 1.19 1.26
N ILE A 183 -1.24 0.79 0.32
CA ILE A 183 -2.08 -0.41 0.39
C ILE A 183 -1.35 -1.57 -0.27
N GLY A 184 -1.11 -2.63 0.50
CA GLY A 184 -0.61 -3.89 -0.04
C GLY A 184 -1.74 -4.76 -0.60
N PRO A 185 -1.49 -5.62 -1.61
CA PRO A 185 -2.52 -6.47 -2.24
C PRO A 185 -3.28 -7.42 -1.30
N LYS A 186 -2.73 -7.68 -0.10
CA LYS A 186 -3.36 -8.52 0.95
C LYS A 186 -3.58 -7.76 2.26
N GLY A 187 -3.43 -6.44 2.25
CA GLY A 187 -3.39 -5.62 3.45
C GLY A 187 -2.47 -6.24 4.51
N PHE A 188 -2.94 -6.28 5.77
CA PHE A 188 -2.21 -6.90 6.88
C PHE A 188 -2.80 -8.26 7.29
N THR A 189 -3.29 -9.05 6.31
CA THR A 189 -4.01 -10.31 6.56
C THR A 189 -3.17 -11.57 6.34
N GLY A 190 -1.95 -11.43 5.84
CA GLY A 190 -1.05 -12.55 5.58
C GLY A 190 0.26 -12.12 4.94
N GLU A 191 1.11 -13.10 4.62
CA GLU A 191 2.50 -12.86 4.18
C GLU A 191 2.65 -12.80 2.66
N LYS A 192 1.70 -13.37 1.91
CA LYS A 192 1.73 -13.35 0.44
C LYS A 192 1.77 -11.92 -0.08
N TYR A 193 2.65 -11.66 -1.06
CA TYR A 193 3.01 -10.33 -1.58
C TYR A 193 3.75 -9.41 -0.59
N GLY A 194 4.21 -9.93 0.55
CA GLY A 194 5.19 -9.28 1.42
C GLY A 194 4.76 -7.97 2.09
N GLY A 195 3.47 -7.63 2.06
CA GLY A 195 2.97 -6.34 2.55
C GLY A 195 3.50 -5.13 1.77
N SER A 196 3.91 -5.34 0.52
CA SER A 196 4.49 -4.33 -0.36
C SER A 196 3.43 -3.62 -1.20
N THR A 197 3.78 -2.46 -1.75
CA THR A 197 2.92 -1.62 -2.58
C THR A 197 3.03 -2.01 -4.05
N TYR A 198 1.87 -2.12 -4.70
CA TYR A 198 1.69 -2.39 -6.13
C TYR A 198 0.84 -1.28 -6.76
N TRP A 199 0.67 -1.33 -8.09
CA TRP A 199 -0.25 -0.48 -8.85
C TRP A 199 -1.74 -0.66 -8.47
N ASP A 200 -2.09 -1.75 -7.75
CA ASP A 200 -3.42 -2.03 -7.20
C ASP A 200 -4.01 -0.84 -6.44
N THR A 201 -3.16 -0.09 -5.74
CA THR A 201 -3.59 1.09 -4.97
C THR A 201 -4.29 2.09 -5.88
N GLU A 202 -3.60 2.56 -6.91
CA GLU A 202 -4.12 3.61 -7.78
C GLU A 202 -5.19 3.07 -8.74
N ALA A 203 -5.05 1.84 -9.21
CA ALA A 203 -5.97 1.23 -10.16
C ALA A 203 -7.32 0.78 -9.54
N TYR A 204 -7.33 0.30 -8.29
CA TYR A 204 -8.52 -0.31 -7.68
C TYR A 204 -8.95 0.36 -6.38
N CYS A 205 -8.01 0.70 -5.49
CA CYS A 205 -8.35 1.14 -4.14
C CYS A 205 -8.70 2.64 -4.07
N LEU A 206 -7.95 3.49 -4.77
CA LEU A 206 -8.07 4.95 -4.69
C LEU A 206 -9.50 5.46 -4.93
N PRO A 207 -10.27 4.97 -5.93
CA PRO A 207 -11.66 5.39 -6.13
C PRO A 207 -12.55 5.19 -4.91
N PHE A 208 -12.37 4.08 -4.18
CA PHE A 208 -13.12 3.82 -2.96
C PHE A 208 -12.82 4.88 -1.88
N TYR A 209 -11.55 5.19 -1.63
CA TYR A 209 -11.18 6.18 -0.62
C TYR A 209 -11.65 7.59 -0.98
N LEU A 210 -11.57 7.95 -2.26
CA LEU A 210 -12.10 9.23 -2.74
C LEU A 210 -13.61 9.36 -2.47
N ALA A 211 -14.37 8.29 -2.66
CA ALA A 211 -15.82 8.31 -2.49
C ALA A 211 -16.30 8.15 -1.03
N SER A 212 -15.48 7.59 -0.13
CA SER A 212 -15.94 7.10 1.18
C SER A 212 -15.14 7.63 2.38
N THR A 213 -14.16 8.51 2.15
CA THR A 213 -13.33 9.10 3.21
C THR A 213 -13.00 10.56 2.92
N ASP A 214 -12.37 11.26 3.88
CA ASP A 214 -11.88 12.61 3.64
C ASP A 214 -10.86 12.65 2.49
N PRO A 215 -10.86 13.69 1.62
CA PRO A 215 -9.96 13.79 0.47
C PRO A 215 -8.47 13.60 0.79
N GLU A 216 -8.04 14.00 2.00
CA GLU A 216 -6.67 13.85 2.49
C GLU A 216 -6.20 12.38 2.52
N VAL A 217 -7.12 11.42 2.69
CA VAL A 217 -6.79 9.99 2.67
C VAL A 217 -6.33 9.57 1.28
N GLY A 218 -7.09 9.96 0.24
CA GLY A 218 -6.70 9.72 -1.16
C GLY A 218 -5.43 10.49 -1.54
N ARG A 219 -5.28 11.72 -1.04
CA ARG A 219 -4.08 12.53 -1.22
C ARG A 219 -2.83 11.83 -0.70
N ASN A 220 -2.92 11.25 0.50
CA ASN A 220 -1.78 10.60 1.14
C ASN A 220 -1.30 9.34 0.40
N LEU A 221 -2.19 8.63 -0.31
CA LEU A 221 -1.80 7.54 -1.22
C LEU A 221 -0.93 8.06 -2.38
N LEU A 222 -1.23 9.24 -2.92
CA LEU A 222 -0.45 9.83 -4.00
C LEU A 222 0.83 10.53 -3.51
N VAL A 223 0.80 11.14 -2.33
CA VAL A 223 2.00 11.70 -1.67
C VAL A 223 3.03 10.62 -1.39
N TYR A 224 2.60 9.39 -1.08
CA TYR A 224 3.50 8.23 -0.97
C TYR A 224 4.32 8.04 -2.25
N ARG A 225 3.69 8.10 -3.43
CA ARG A 225 4.39 7.98 -4.73
C ARG A 225 5.32 9.15 -4.99
N TYR A 226 4.90 10.37 -4.68
CA TYR A 226 5.76 11.54 -4.81
C TYR A 226 7.04 11.43 -3.95
N LYS A 227 6.92 10.98 -2.70
CA LYS A 227 8.07 10.75 -1.82
C LYS A 227 9.04 9.67 -2.30
N GLN A 228 8.63 8.85 -3.26
CA GLN A 228 9.43 7.79 -3.88
C GLN A 228 9.93 8.16 -5.28
N LEU A 229 9.67 9.38 -5.76
CA LEU A 229 10.02 9.81 -7.11
C LEU A 229 11.52 9.65 -7.41
N ASP A 230 12.39 10.07 -6.50
CA ASP A 230 13.84 9.93 -6.67
C ASP A 230 14.27 8.47 -6.87
N LYS A 231 13.59 7.53 -6.20
CA LYS A 231 13.85 6.09 -6.35
C LYS A 231 13.31 5.53 -7.67
N ALA A 232 12.18 6.03 -8.14
CA ALA A 232 11.66 5.70 -9.47
C ALA A 232 12.57 6.22 -10.60
N ILE A 233 13.17 7.40 -10.41
CA ILE A 233 14.18 7.95 -11.33
C ILE A 233 15.46 7.11 -11.29
N GLU A 234 15.94 6.76 -10.09
CA GLU A 234 17.09 5.85 -9.93
C GLU A 234 16.85 4.51 -10.63
N ASN A 235 15.62 3.98 -10.53
CA ASN A 235 15.22 2.74 -11.17
C ASN A 235 15.25 2.84 -12.71
N ALA A 236 14.71 3.92 -13.28
CA ALA A 236 14.78 4.15 -14.72
C ALA A 236 16.23 4.33 -15.21
N ALA A 237 17.06 5.05 -14.45
CA ALA A 237 18.47 5.25 -14.78
C ALA A 237 19.25 3.92 -14.87
N LYS A 238 18.93 2.93 -14.03
CA LYS A 238 19.51 1.58 -14.10
C LYS A 238 19.21 0.87 -15.43
N LEU A 239 18.13 1.26 -16.11
CA LEU A 239 17.71 0.72 -17.42
C LEU A 239 18.15 1.59 -18.60
N GLY A 240 18.90 2.66 -18.34
CA GLY A 240 19.46 3.55 -19.37
C GLY A 240 18.59 4.74 -19.73
N PHE A 241 17.50 5.02 -19.00
CA PHE A 241 16.71 6.23 -19.18
C PHE A 241 17.39 7.45 -18.53
N THR A 242 17.20 8.64 -19.11
CA THR A 242 17.88 9.88 -18.72
C THR A 242 16.91 10.99 -18.36
N ASP A 243 17.44 12.17 -18.02
CA ASP A 243 16.71 13.45 -17.91
C ASP A 243 15.58 13.47 -16.88
N GLY A 244 15.67 12.62 -15.85
CA GLY A 244 14.67 12.52 -14.79
C GLY A 244 13.45 11.68 -15.17
N ALA A 245 13.55 10.83 -16.21
CA ALA A 245 12.57 9.79 -16.47
C ALA A 245 12.39 8.90 -15.23
N ALA A 246 11.14 8.61 -14.87
CA ALA A 246 10.79 7.76 -13.73
C ALA A 246 10.06 6.50 -14.19
N LEU A 247 10.60 5.35 -13.78
CA LEU A 247 9.91 4.07 -13.85
C LEU A 247 9.68 3.63 -12.42
N TYR A 248 8.45 3.81 -11.94
CA TYR A 248 8.10 3.34 -10.60
C TYR A 248 8.35 1.83 -10.51
N PRO A 249 8.72 1.29 -9.34
CA PRO A 249 8.85 -0.15 -9.16
C PRO A 249 7.48 -0.83 -9.27
N MET A 250 7.48 -2.08 -9.75
CA MET A 250 6.28 -2.93 -9.70
C MET A 250 5.95 -3.28 -8.26
N VAL A 251 6.98 -3.62 -7.47
CA VAL A 251 6.83 -4.03 -6.08
C VAL A 251 7.76 -3.22 -5.21
N THR A 252 7.21 -2.54 -4.20
CA THR A 252 8.08 -1.72 -3.33
C THR A 252 7.57 -1.51 -1.92
N MET A 253 8.50 -1.33 -0.99
CA MET A 253 8.22 -0.82 0.35
C MET A 253 8.72 0.62 0.55
N ASN A 254 9.86 0.97 -0.06
CA ASN A 254 10.61 2.21 0.17
C ASN A 254 10.87 3.03 -1.12
N GLY A 255 10.36 2.59 -2.26
CA GLY A 255 10.58 3.17 -3.59
C GLY A 255 11.54 2.36 -4.46
N GLU A 256 12.34 1.46 -3.89
CA GLU A 256 13.21 0.56 -4.64
C GLU A 256 12.41 -0.64 -5.16
N GLU A 257 12.78 -1.14 -6.33
CA GLU A 257 12.22 -2.38 -6.87
C GLU A 257 12.64 -3.56 -5.99
N CYS A 258 11.64 -4.31 -5.53
CA CYS A 258 11.80 -5.44 -4.62
C CYS A 258 11.45 -6.78 -5.30
N HIS A 259 10.98 -6.77 -6.54
CA HIS A 259 10.69 -7.97 -7.32
C HIS A 259 11.89 -8.43 -8.16
N ASN A 260 12.05 -9.74 -8.31
CA ASN A 260 13.21 -10.35 -8.98
C ASN A 260 12.88 -11.05 -10.33
N GLU A 261 11.61 -11.15 -10.72
CA GLU A 261 11.19 -11.72 -12.01
C GLU A 261 11.19 -10.62 -13.08
N TRP A 262 11.96 -10.83 -14.14
CA TRP A 262 12.29 -9.80 -15.11
C TRP A 262 11.09 -9.46 -16.02
N GLU A 263 10.24 -10.46 -16.31
CA GLU A 263 9.01 -10.35 -17.12
C GLU A 263 8.01 -9.35 -16.54
N ILE A 264 8.03 -9.21 -15.22
CA ILE A 264 7.12 -8.33 -14.47
C ILE A 264 7.84 -7.00 -14.17
N THR A 265 9.04 -7.07 -13.63
CA THR A 265 9.80 -5.89 -13.21
C THR A 265 10.09 -4.91 -14.35
N PHE A 266 10.56 -5.43 -15.50
CA PHE A 266 11.06 -4.59 -16.59
C PHE A 266 10.07 -4.43 -17.75
N GLU A 267 9.17 -5.39 -17.95
CA GLU A 267 8.23 -5.36 -19.08
C GLU A 267 6.82 -4.89 -18.67
N GLU A 268 6.41 -5.07 -17.41
CA GLU A 268 5.07 -4.65 -16.93
C GLU A 268 5.02 -3.16 -16.52
N ILE A 269 5.32 -2.30 -17.48
CA ILE A 269 5.58 -0.87 -17.28
C ILE A 269 4.30 -0.02 -17.21
N HIS A 270 3.13 -0.61 -17.42
CA HIS A 270 1.83 0.09 -17.43
C HIS A 270 1.41 0.62 -16.05
N ARG A 271 2.05 0.15 -14.97
CA ARG A 271 1.94 0.69 -13.60
C ARG A 271 2.19 2.20 -13.52
N ASN A 272 3.07 2.75 -14.35
CA ASN A 272 3.26 4.19 -14.50
C ASN A 272 1.97 4.87 -14.97
N GLY A 273 1.25 4.24 -15.91
CA GLY A 273 -0.07 4.67 -16.35
C GLY A 273 -1.10 4.68 -15.22
N ALA A 274 -1.12 3.65 -14.37
CA ALA A 274 -2.02 3.60 -13.22
C ALA A 274 -1.74 4.73 -12.21
N ILE A 275 -0.48 5.06 -11.95
CA ILE A 275 -0.10 6.18 -11.07
C ILE A 275 -0.56 7.52 -11.66
N SER A 276 -0.28 7.77 -12.94
CA SER A 276 -0.74 9.00 -13.63
C SER A 276 -2.27 9.11 -13.65
N TYR A 277 -2.96 8.00 -13.88
CA TYR A 277 -4.42 7.95 -13.84
C TYR A 277 -4.98 8.13 -12.42
N GLY A 278 -4.25 7.69 -11.40
CA GLY A 278 -4.57 7.94 -10.00
C GLY A 278 -4.53 9.43 -9.66
N ILE A 279 -3.50 10.14 -10.12
CA ILE A 279 -3.39 11.60 -10.01
C ILE A 279 -4.57 12.30 -10.71
N TYR A 280 -4.90 11.87 -11.94
CA TYR A 280 -6.06 12.37 -12.66
C TYR A 280 -7.36 12.17 -11.91
N THR A 281 -7.59 10.96 -11.40
CA THR A 281 -8.82 10.60 -10.69
C THR A 281 -8.96 11.44 -9.43
N TYR A 282 -7.87 11.62 -8.67
CA TYR A 282 -7.83 12.50 -7.50
C TYR A 282 -8.18 13.94 -7.88
N LEU A 283 -7.47 14.56 -8.83
CA LEU A 283 -7.68 15.95 -9.22
C LEU A 283 -9.08 16.19 -9.79
N ARG A 284 -9.60 15.25 -10.58
CA ARG A 284 -10.97 15.32 -11.12
C ARG A 284 -12.01 15.27 -10.02
N HIS A 285 -11.78 14.47 -8.97
CA HIS A 285 -12.71 14.29 -7.86
C HIS A 285 -12.66 15.44 -6.85
N THR A 286 -11.46 15.86 -6.43
CA THR A 286 -11.25 16.79 -5.30
C THR A 286 -11.02 18.24 -5.73
N ARG A 287 -10.57 18.46 -6.97
CA ARG A 287 -10.09 19.76 -7.46
C ARG A 287 -8.93 20.35 -6.64
N ASP A 288 -8.18 19.51 -5.91
CA ASP A 288 -7.01 19.93 -5.16
C ASP A 288 -5.79 20.15 -6.08
N TYR A 289 -5.80 21.30 -6.77
CA TYR A 289 -4.67 21.75 -7.58
C TYR A 289 -3.48 22.24 -6.74
N GLY A 290 -3.60 22.28 -5.40
CA GLY A 290 -2.46 22.49 -4.50
C GLY A 290 -1.55 21.27 -4.51
N TYR A 291 -2.11 20.06 -4.41
CA TYR A 291 -1.35 18.82 -4.60
C TYR A 291 -0.63 18.76 -5.96
N LEU A 292 -1.27 19.23 -7.04
CA LEU A 292 -0.65 19.27 -8.36
C LEU A 292 0.65 20.10 -8.35
N ALA A 293 0.64 21.26 -7.69
CA ALA A 293 1.82 22.13 -7.58
C ALA A 293 2.85 21.65 -6.54
N GLU A 294 2.44 20.91 -5.50
CA GLU A 294 3.35 20.42 -4.46
C GLU A 294 4.15 19.18 -4.86
N GLY A 295 3.63 18.38 -5.80
CA GLY A 295 4.34 17.19 -6.28
C GLY A 295 3.65 16.40 -7.40
N GLY A 296 2.35 16.60 -7.63
CA GLY A 296 1.63 15.89 -8.69
C GLY A 296 2.22 16.12 -10.08
N LEU A 297 2.60 17.37 -10.42
CA LEU A 297 3.20 17.68 -11.72
C LEU A 297 4.57 17.02 -11.88
N GLU A 298 5.40 17.01 -10.83
CA GLU A 298 6.74 16.38 -10.89
C GLU A 298 6.65 14.89 -11.20
N VAL A 299 5.69 14.19 -10.58
CA VAL A 299 5.44 12.77 -10.85
C VAL A 299 4.98 12.57 -12.31
N LEU A 300 4.03 13.38 -12.78
CA LEU A 300 3.50 13.28 -14.15
C LEU A 300 4.58 13.53 -15.20
N VAL A 301 5.39 14.57 -15.04
CA VAL A 301 6.49 14.93 -15.96
C VAL A 301 7.55 13.82 -16.00
N ALA A 302 7.95 13.29 -14.84
CA ALA A 302 8.93 12.23 -14.80
C ALA A 302 8.43 10.93 -15.45
N ILE A 303 7.14 10.59 -15.29
CA ILE A 303 6.52 9.46 -15.98
C ILE A 303 6.40 9.73 -17.49
N ALA A 304 6.04 10.95 -17.90
CA ALA A 304 5.96 11.36 -19.30
C ALA A 304 7.33 11.22 -20.00
N ARG A 305 8.41 11.65 -19.35
CA ARG A 305 9.80 11.46 -19.80
C ARG A 305 10.16 9.99 -20.01
N PHE A 306 9.73 9.11 -19.10
CA PHE A 306 9.90 7.67 -19.30
C PHE A 306 9.18 7.20 -20.56
N TRP A 307 7.91 7.56 -20.76
CA TRP A 307 7.17 7.14 -21.95
C TRP A 307 7.77 7.69 -23.25
N ALA A 308 8.19 8.96 -23.25
CA ALA A 308 8.81 9.59 -24.41
C ALA A 308 10.12 8.91 -24.84
N GLN A 309 10.87 8.34 -23.89
CA GLN A 309 12.10 7.58 -24.16
C GLN A 309 11.84 6.09 -24.42
N ARG A 310 10.72 5.53 -23.95
CA ARG A 310 10.39 4.11 -24.06
C ARG A 310 9.82 3.70 -25.41
N VAL A 311 9.25 4.65 -26.15
CA VAL A 311 8.70 4.44 -27.49
C VAL A 311 9.79 4.29 -28.55
N ASN A 312 9.47 3.60 -29.64
CA ASN A 312 10.32 3.51 -30.83
C ASN A 312 9.55 4.01 -32.05
N TRP A 313 10.21 4.75 -32.93
CA TRP A 313 9.68 5.01 -34.27
C TRP A 313 9.75 3.73 -35.11
N SER A 314 8.64 3.34 -35.73
CA SER A 314 8.60 2.23 -36.69
C SER A 314 8.46 2.78 -38.10
N ASP A 315 9.49 2.61 -38.94
CA ASP A 315 9.44 2.99 -40.36
C ASP A 315 8.40 2.17 -41.15
N ASP A 316 8.12 0.93 -40.71
CA ASP A 316 7.14 0.05 -41.35
C ASP A 316 5.69 0.50 -41.08
N LYS A 317 5.41 0.97 -39.87
CA LYS A 317 4.08 1.46 -39.48
C LYS A 317 3.92 2.97 -39.66
N GLU A 318 5.02 3.70 -39.87
CA GLU A 318 5.08 5.17 -39.83
C GLU A 318 4.48 5.76 -38.54
N GLN A 319 4.67 5.05 -37.42
CA GLN A 319 4.08 5.37 -36.11
C GLN A 319 5.03 5.01 -34.97
N PHE A 320 4.79 5.60 -33.79
CA PHE A 320 5.46 5.20 -32.56
C PHE A 320 4.88 3.87 -32.02
N VAL A 321 5.75 2.96 -31.63
CA VAL A 321 5.43 1.63 -31.11
C VAL A 321 6.07 1.43 -29.74
N ILE A 322 5.51 0.52 -28.94
CA ILE A 322 6.12 0.05 -27.69
C ILE A 322 6.27 -1.47 -27.79
N LEU A 323 7.52 -1.93 -27.78
CA LEU A 323 7.88 -3.33 -28.01
C LEU A 323 8.35 -3.99 -26.70
N GLY A 324 8.15 -5.31 -26.57
CA GLY A 324 8.62 -6.09 -25.41
C GLY A 324 8.04 -5.60 -24.08
N VAL A 325 6.73 -5.71 -23.93
CA VAL A 325 6.00 -5.32 -22.72
C VAL A 325 5.11 -6.45 -22.23
N THR A 326 4.78 -6.40 -20.95
CA THR A 326 3.73 -7.19 -20.33
C THR A 326 2.56 -6.24 -20.04
N GLY A 327 1.37 -6.57 -20.55
CA GLY A 327 0.15 -5.81 -20.25
C GLY A 327 -0.50 -6.29 -18.95
N PRO A 328 -1.68 -5.78 -18.59
CA PRO A 328 -2.44 -6.27 -17.43
C PRO A 328 -2.79 -7.78 -17.47
N ASN A 329 -2.76 -8.39 -18.66
CA ASN A 329 -2.90 -9.83 -18.82
C ASN A 329 -1.50 -10.48 -18.76
N GLU A 330 -1.07 -10.85 -17.55
CA GLU A 330 0.24 -11.44 -17.25
C GLU A 330 0.45 -12.87 -17.82
N TYR A 331 -0.56 -13.47 -18.46
CA TYR A 331 -0.34 -14.70 -19.23
C TYR A 331 0.41 -14.45 -20.55
N GLU A 332 0.61 -13.17 -20.90
CA GLU A 332 1.19 -12.72 -22.16
C GLU A 332 2.33 -11.73 -21.88
N ASN A 333 3.55 -12.27 -21.83
CA ASN A 333 4.78 -11.50 -21.57
C ASN A 333 5.54 -11.24 -22.86
N ASN A 334 6.42 -10.23 -22.85
CA ASN A 334 7.24 -9.83 -24.00
C ASN A 334 6.43 -9.66 -25.30
N VAL A 335 5.25 -9.05 -25.20
CA VAL A 335 4.39 -8.77 -26.35
C VAL A 335 4.68 -7.39 -26.93
N ASN A 336 4.29 -7.17 -28.18
CA ASN A 336 4.47 -5.90 -28.87
C ASN A 336 3.14 -5.16 -28.99
N ASN A 337 3.20 -3.84 -28.80
CA ASN A 337 2.07 -2.93 -29.00
C ASN A 337 0.84 -3.34 -28.19
N ASN A 338 1.04 -3.68 -26.91
CA ASN A 338 -0.09 -3.91 -26.03
C ASN A 338 -0.99 -2.65 -26.01
N TYR A 339 -2.27 -2.80 -26.38
CA TYR A 339 -3.16 -1.65 -26.56
C TYR A 339 -3.27 -0.80 -25.29
N TYR A 340 -3.42 -1.44 -24.13
CA TYR A 340 -3.54 -0.74 -22.85
C TYR A 340 -2.27 0.06 -22.53
N THR A 341 -1.10 -0.55 -22.69
CA THR A 341 0.18 0.12 -22.44
C THR A 341 0.39 1.30 -23.39
N ASN A 342 0.17 1.12 -24.70
CA ASN A 342 0.31 2.21 -25.69
C ASN A 342 -0.67 3.35 -25.39
N PHE A 343 -1.92 3.03 -25.07
CA PHE A 343 -2.95 4.01 -24.75
C PHE A 343 -2.59 4.80 -23.50
N MET A 344 -2.19 4.12 -22.42
CA MET A 344 -1.81 4.79 -21.19
C MET A 344 -0.54 5.63 -21.32
N ALA A 345 0.41 5.23 -22.17
CA ALA A 345 1.59 6.02 -22.49
C ALA A 345 1.21 7.34 -23.16
N ALA A 346 0.45 7.27 -24.26
CA ALA A 346 0.00 8.43 -25.01
C ALA A 346 -0.90 9.35 -24.17
N TRP A 347 -1.82 8.76 -23.40
CA TRP A 347 -2.70 9.50 -22.50
C TRP A 347 -1.93 10.20 -21.37
N CYS A 348 -0.89 9.57 -20.83
CA CYS A 348 -0.04 10.20 -19.81
C CYS A 348 0.73 11.41 -20.35
N LEU A 349 1.25 11.31 -21.58
CA LEU A 349 1.93 12.42 -22.26
C LEU A 349 0.99 13.62 -22.42
N GLU A 350 -0.25 13.38 -22.87
CA GLU A 350 -1.30 14.40 -22.95
C GLU A 350 -1.57 15.05 -21.60
N TYR A 351 -1.85 14.21 -20.60
CA TYR A 351 -2.33 14.68 -19.31
C TYR A 351 -1.24 15.44 -18.53
N ALA A 352 0.02 15.05 -18.67
CA ALA A 352 1.15 15.79 -18.11
C ALA A 352 1.25 17.20 -18.74
N ALA A 353 1.13 17.31 -20.06
CA ALA A 353 1.12 18.59 -20.76
C ALA A 353 -0.07 19.47 -20.35
N GLU A 354 -1.28 18.91 -20.29
CA GLU A 354 -2.48 19.63 -19.81
C GLU A 354 -2.30 20.17 -18.37
N CYS A 355 -1.69 19.38 -17.49
CA CYS A 355 -1.42 19.79 -16.11
C CYS A 355 -0.36 20.91 -16.04
N ALA A 356 0.69 20.82 -16.85
CA ALA A 356 1.71 21.86 -16.98
C ALA A 356 1.09 23.18 -17.46
N GLU A 357 0.29 23.12 -18.54
CA GLU A 357 -0.42 24.27 -19.07
C GLU A 357 -1.41 24.86 -18.06
N TYR A 358 -2.16 24.02 -17.35
CA TYR A 358 -3.06 24.46 -16.30
C TYR A 358 -2.33 25.26 -15.21
N LEU A 359 -1.20 24.76 -14.69
CA LEU A 359 -0.41 25.50 -13.71
C LEU A 359 0.20 26.77 -14.30
N ALA A 360 0.68 26.75 -15.55
CA ALA A 360 1.20 27.94 -16.22
C ALA A 360 0.14 29.06 -16.29
N GLN A 361 -1.11 28.71 -16.58
CA GLN A 361 -2.22 29.67 -16.69
C GLN A 361 -2.78 30.11 -15.33
N ASN A 362 -2.87 29.21 -14.34
CA ASN A 362 -3.61 29.45 -13.10
C ASN A 362 -2.71 29.68 -11.87
N GLN A 363 -1.46 29.21 -11.90
CA GLN A 363 -0.47 29.33 -10.82
C GLN A 363 0.94 29.62 -11.39
N PRO A 364 1.14 30.72 -12.14
CA PRO A 364 2.34 30.95 -12.95
C PRO A 364 3.64 30.99 -12.14
N GLU A 365 3.62 31.48 -10.90
CA GLU A 365 4.81 31.50 -10.03
C GLU A 365 5.22 30.08 -9.60
N ALA A 366 4.24 29.24 -9.24
CA ALA A 366 4.50 27.84 -8.90
C ALA A 366 4.98 27.05 -10.13
N TYR A 367 4.33 27.26 -11.28
CA TYR A 367 4.76 26.66 -12.54
C TYR A 367 6.19 27.07 -12.90
N ALA A 368 6.54 28.36 -12.84
CA ALA A 368 7.89 28.82 -13.18
C ALA A 368 8.96 28.20 -12.27
N ALA A 369 8.68 28.04 -10.97
CA ALA A 369 9.56 27.37 -10.04
C ALA A 369 9.72 25.86 -10.35
N LEU A 370 8.62 25.17 -10.67
CA LEU A 370 8.63 23.75 -11.03
C LEU A 370 9.34 23.51 -12.37
N ALA A 371 9.01 24.29 -13.39
CA ALA A 371 9.64 24.18 -14.71
C ALA A 371 11.16 24.40 -14.62
N ALA A 372 11.61 25.40 -13.84
CA ALA A 372 13.02 25.61 -13.58
C ALA A 372 13.68 24.46 -12.78
N LYS A 373 12.94 23.85 -11.82
CA LYS A 373 13.43 22.70 -11.04
C LYS A 373 13.60 21.45 -11.90
N MET A 374 12.66 21.20 -12.81
CA MET A 374 12.62 20.01 -13.65
C MET A 374 13.38 20.16 -14.97
N ASP A 375 13.81 21.39 -15.29
CA ASP A 375 14.30 21.77 -16.63
C ASP A 375 13.27 21.41 -17.72
N LEU A 376 12.00 21.74 -17.47
CA LEU A 376 10.89 21.49 -18.39
C LEU A 376 10.73 22.68 -19.33
N ASP A 377 10.80 22.44 -20.63
CA ASP A 377 10.65 23.45 -21.67
C ASP A 377 9.49 23.13 -22.64
N GLN A 378 9.24 24.06 -23.56
CA GLN A 378 8.17 23.94 -24.54
C GLN A 378 8.48 22.87 -25.61
N ASP A 379 9.75 22.67 -25.95
CA ASP A 379 10.16 21.71 -26.98
C ASP A 379 9.87 20.27 -26.50
N GLU A 380 10.06 20.01 -25.20
CA GLU A 380 9.69 18.75 -24.56
C GLU A 380 8.17 18.48 -24.62
N LEU A 381 7.34 19.50 -24.36
CA LEU A 381 5.88 19.37 -24.48
C LEU A 381 5.43 19.11 -25.93
N GLU A 382 6.07 19.75 -26.90
CA GLU A 382 5.81 19.54 -28.34
C GLU A 382 6.22 18.12 -28.78
N GLN A 383 7.33 17.60 -28.25
CA GLN A 383 7.75 16.22 -28.48
C GLN A 383 6.69 15.23 -27.95
N TRP A 384 6.17 15.47 -26.75
CA TRP A 384 5.13 14.61 -26.16
C TRP A 384 3.88 14.57 -27.03
N GLU A 385 3.44 15.72 -27.55
CA GLU A 385 2.30 15.79 -28.47
C GLU A 385 2.58 15.05 -29.79
N ALA A 386 3.78 15.18 -30.36
CA ALA A 386 4.16 14.46 -31.57
C ALA A 386 4.13 12.93 -31.38
N ILE A 387 4.56 12.45 -30.21
CA ILE A 387 4.51 11.02 -29.86
C ILE A 387 3.07 10.55 -29.69
N ARG A 388 2.26 11.27 -28.90
CA ARG A 388 0.87 10.92 -28.63
C ARG A 388 0.04 10.87 -29.92
N SER A 389 0.14 11.91 -30.74
CA SER A 389 -0.64 12.05 -31.97
C SER A 389 -0.29 11.02 -33.04
N ASN A 390 0.88 10.36 -32.93
CA ASN A 390 1.30 9.33 -33.87
C ASN A 390 1.62 7.97 -33.21
N MET A 391 0.96 7.67 -32.09
CA MET A 391 1.06 6.37 -31.42
C MET A 391 0.31 5.27 -32.19
N TYR A 392 0.91 4.10 -32.31
CA TYR A 392 0.27 2.92 -32.89
C TYR A 392 -0.67 2.24 -31.92
N TYR A 393 -1.86 1.87 -32.40
CA TYR A 393 -2.83 1.05 -31.69
C TYR A 393 -3.25 -0.12 -32.58
N PRO A 394 -3.04 -1.38 -32.17
CA PRO A 394 -3.40 -2.50 -33.02
C PRO A 394 -4.92 -2.60 -33.12
N TYR A 395 -5.45 -2.41 -34.33
CA TYR A 395 -6.88 -2.44 -34.61
C TYR A 395 -7.18 -3.44 -35.73
N SER A 396 -8.22 -4.25 -35.54
CA SER A 396 -8.69 -5.20 -36.56
C SER A 396 -9.91 -4.65 -37.27
N GLU A 397 -9.72 -4.15 -38.50
CA GLU A 397 -10.82 -3.69 -39.34
C GLU A 397 -11.86 -4.78 -39.62
N LYS A 398 -11.41 -6.03 -39.76
CA LYS A 398 -12.28 -7.19 -40.00
C LYS A 398 -13.25 -7.44 -38.83
N HIS A 399 -12.79 -7.19 -37.60
CA HIS A 399 -13.53 -7.50 -36.38
C HIS A 399 -14.04 -6.25 -35.66
N GLU A 400 -13.70 -5.06 -36.15
CA GLU A 400 -14.04 -3.75 -35.59
C GLU A 400 -13.67 -3.60 -34.10
N VAL A 401 -12.49 -4.11 -33.74
CA VAL A 401 -11.99 -4.11 -32.35
C VAL A 401 -10.51 -3.77 -32.29
N PHE A 402 -10.11 -3.08 -31.22
CA PHE A 402 -8.71 -3.03 -30.82
C PHE A 402 -8.26 -4.41 -30.34
N LEU A 403 -7.08 -4.82 -30.79
CA LEU A 403 -6.47 -6.06 -30.36
C LEU A 403 -5.73 -5.84 -29.05
N GLN A 404 -5.63 -6.87 -28.22
CA GLN A 404 -4.88 -6.76 -26.97
C GLN A 404 -3.39 -6.46 -27.23
N GLN A 405 -2.81 -7.04 -28.28
CA GLN A 405 -1.45 -6.82 -28.76
C GLN A 405 -1.32 -7.23 -30.23
N ASP A 406 -0.18 -6.94 -30.86
CA ASP A 406 0.18 -7.54 -32.14
C ASP A 406 0.21 -9.08 -32.05
N GLY A 407 -0.25 -9.76 -33.10
CA GLY A 407 -0.30 -11.23 -33.18
C GLY A 407 -1.42 -11.89 -32.36
N PHE A 408 -2.32 -11.12 -31.72
CA PHE A 408 -3.40 -11.69 -30.90
C PHE A 408 -4.31 -12.65 -31.70
N LEU A 409 -4.62 -12.31 -32.95
CA LEU A 409 -5.52 -13.10 -33.81
C LEU A 409 -4.86 -14.35 -34.41
N ASP A 410 -3.55 -14.55 -34.24
CA ASP A 410 -2.86 -15.76 -34.71
C ASP A 410 -3.07 -16.96 -33.76
N LYS A 411 -3.70 -16.72 -32.61
CA LYS A 411 -3.96 -17.72 -31.56
C LYS A 411 -5.23 -18.51 -31.85
N GLU A 412 -5.32 -19.68 -31.23
CA GLU A 412 -6.58 -20.40 -31.12
C GLU A 412 -7.50 -19.69 -30.12
N LEU A 413 -8.57 -19.07 -30.62
CA LEU A 413 -9.52 -18.34 -29.81
C LEU A 413 -10.66 -19.28 -29.38
N VAL A 414 -10.63 -19.74 -28.12
CA VAL A 414 -11.65 -20.62 -27.52
C VAL A 414 -12.50 -19.83 -26.53
N PRO A 415 -13.83 -19.70 -26.74
CA PRO A 415 -14.72 -19.11 -25.74
C PRO A 415 -14.72 -19.92 -24.44
N VAL A 416 -14.78 -19.25 -23.28
CA VAL A 416 -14.79 -19.91 -21.95
C VAL A 416 -15.87 -20.98 -21.83
N ALA A 417 -17.03 -20.81 -22.48
CA ALA A 417 -18.11 -21.79 -22.49
C ALA A 417 -17.76 -23.11 -23.21
N GLN A 418 -16.61 -23.18 -23.89
CA GLN A 418 -16.10 -24.33 -24.62
C GLN A 418 -14.81 -24.90 -24.01
N LEU A 419 -14.31 -24.32 -22.89
CA LEU A 419 -13.16 -24.82 -22.14
C LEU A 419 -13.50 -26.04 -21.28
#